data_AF-A0A951TGK2-F1
#
_entry.id   AF-A0A951TGK2-F1
#
_cell.length_a   1.000
_cell.length_b   1.000
_cell.length_c   1.000
_cell.angle_alpha   90.00
_cell.angle_beta   90.00
_cell.angle_gamma   90.00
#
_symmetry.space_group_name_H-M   'P 1'
#
loop_
_entity.id
_entity.type
_entity.pdbx_description
1 polymer ?
#
loop_
_entity_poly.entity_id
_entity_poly.type
_entity_poly.pdbx_seq_one_letter_code
_entity_poly.pdbx_strand_id
1 'polypeptide(L)'
;MPQNDVQVPTHEEAIAILEKYGFWVDPKFLRRRPEIEREVLRFCDAHLNEEYHALALKLLQFIEDEAPEAFGRGDIKIWAAGFWHALGSVNFLFDPASTPHVKSSQIAEFYSVKLGSMTQRSTSLREAVGLDQLDTRFLIPQNKARIEELHGLMAQSLSTLAPGTTPEEVLAEMPNWGRRRSSRAEFVDRDRAAMTEFYDLLESADTESDDPKDAARFAQGLQKLIARDPDFLDPYLSLGEMHDNMGRHEKAAKLLDEAYNRALRLICDKNGIWPKRLDWGWLENRHILRTLFQRAFSWWQDKQPEPALELLRKIFKACPDDNLGARYFILALRQNMTFAAFERKFNSHQVMQKWFDRDAPKFPEDFAAYFEHLKTFE
;
A
#
# COMPACT_ATOMS: atom_id res chain seq x y z
N MET A 1 -51.98 9.45 -15.90
CA MET A 1 -51.44 9.89 -14.59
C MET A 1 -50.61 11.12 -14.85
N PRO A 2 -50.77 12.22 -14.10
CA PRO A 2 -49.97 13.41 -14.33
C PRO A 2 -48.50 13.09 -14.01
N GLN A 3 -47.59 13.45 -14.92
CA GLN A 3 -46.17 13.51 -14.66
C GLN A 3 -45.99 14.58 -13.58
N ASN A 4 -45.71 14.16 -12.34
CA ASN A 4 -45.20 15.08 -11.34
C ASN A 4 -43.80 15.47 -11.81
N ASP A 5 -43.66 16.70 -12.31
CA ASP A 5 -42.37 17.38 -12.39
C ASP A 5 -41.84 17.47 -10.96
N VAL A 6 -41.03 16.49 -10.57
CA VAL A 6 -40.27 16.54 -9.32
C VAL A 6 -39.22 17.62 -9.54
N GLN A 7 -39.49 18.82 -9.04
CA GLN A 7 -38.47 19.86 -8.95
C GLN A 7 -37.30 19.30 -8.14
N VAL A 8 -36.16 19.13 -8.81
CA VAL A 8 -34.91 18.76 -8.17
C VAL A 8 -34.51 19.94 -7.28
N PRO A 9 -34.36 19.75 -5.96
CA PRO A 9 -33.99 20.84 -5.06
C PRO A 9 -32.63 21.41 -5.45
N THR A 10 -32.46 22.70 -5.22
CA THR A 10 -31.15 23.36 -5.35
C THR A 10 -30.17 22.77 -4.33
N HIS A 11 -28.87 22.94 -4.58
CA HIS A 11 -27.82 22.40 -3.71
C HIS A 11 -27.96 22.82 -2.24
N GLU A 12 -28.35 24.07 -1.99
CA GLU A 12 -28.56 24.62 -0.65
C GLU A 12 -29.80 24.01 0.04
N GLU A 13 -30.86 23.75 -0.73
CA GLU A 13 -32.08 23.08 -0.25
C GLU A 13 -31.83 21.60 0.06
N ALA A 14 -31.03 20.91 -0.77
CA ALA A 14 -30.66 19.52 -0.55
C ALA A 14 -29.84 19.34 0.74
N ILE A 15 -28.86 20.23 0.99
CA ILE A 15 -28.06 20.22 2.23
C ILE A 15 -28.97 20.43 3.45
N ALA A 16 -29.86 21.42 3.42
CA ALA A 16 -30.77 21.71 4.52
C ALA A 16 -31.76 20.56 4.80
N ILE A 17 -32.20 19.85 3.76
CA ILE A 17 -33.06 18.67 3.89
C ILE A 17 -32.29 17.52 4.53
N LEU A 18 -31.06 17.23 4.09
CA LEU A 18 -30.24 16.12 4.62
C LEU A 18 -29.86 16.34 6.09
N GLU A 19 -29.47 17.57 6.46
CA GLU A 19 -29.17 17.95 7.85
C GLU A 19 -30.39 17.76 8.77
N LYS A 20 -31.59 18.11 8.28
CA LYS A 20 -32.86 17.97 9.04
C LYS A 20 -33.19 16.51 9.38
N TYR A 21 -32.77 15.55 8.56
CA TYR A 21 -33.02 14.11 8.78
C TYR A 21 -31.83 13.36 9.38
N GLY A 22 -30.79 14.07 9.83
CA GLY A 22 -29.63 13.46 10.49
C GLY A 22 -28.66 12.73 9.54
N PHE A 23 -28.77 12.98 8.23
CA PHE A 23 -27.75 12.54 7.27
C PHE A 23 -26.59 13.53 7.31
N TRP A 24 -25.42 13.07 7.76
CA TRP A 24 -24.21 13.88 7.78
C TRP A 24 -23.43 13.65 6.48
N VAL A 25 -23.58 14.56 5.53
CA VAL A 25 -22.73 14.63 4.33
C VAL A 25 -21.80 15.82 4.52
N ASP A 26 -20.47 15.63 4.51
CA ASP A 26 -19.52 16.74 4.64
C ASP A 26 -19.81 17.78 3.53
N PRO A 27 -20.19 19.03 3.85
CA PRO A 27 -20.51 20.06 2.85
C PRO A 27 -19.35 20.33 1.88
N LYS A 28 -18.12 19.94 2.22
CA LYS A 28 -16.95 20.02 1.33
C LYS A 28 -16.98 18.96 0.24
N PHE A 29 -17.53 17.77 0.50
CA PHE A 29 -17.63 16.71 -0.50
C PHE A 29 -18.55 17.12 -1.64
N LEU A 30 -19.76 17.58 -1.31
CA LEU A 30 -20.77 18.00 -2.30
C LEU A 30 -20.27 19.16 -3.18
N ARG A 31 -19.40 20.03 -2.65
CA ARG A 31 -18.77 21.11 -3.44
C ARG A 31 -17.72 20.60 -4.42
N ARG A 32 -17.00 19.53 -4.08
CA ARG A 32 -15.88 18.99 -4.87
C ARG A 32 -16.30 17.90 -5.85
N ARG A 33 -17.45 17.27 -5.62
CA ARG A 33 -18.01 16.18 -6.43
C ARG A 33 -18.04 16.50 -7.93
N PRO A 34 -18.50 17.67 -8.41
CA PRO A 34 -18.52 17.96 -9.84
C PRO A 34 -17.13 18.06 -10.47
N GLU A 35 -16.15 18.56 -9.72
CA GLU A 35 -14.77 18.69 -10.20
C GLU A 35 -14.07 17.34 -10.28
N ILE A 36 -14.31 16.46 -9.30
CA ILE A 36 -13.78 15.08 -9.31
C ILE A 36 -14.40 14.28 -10.44
N GLU A 37 -15.72 14.37 -10.61
CA GLU A 37 -16.42 13.73 -11.73
C GLU A 37 -15.82 14.16 -13.06
N ARG A 38 -15.68 15.47 -13.27
CA ARG A 38 -15.08 16.01 -14.49
C ARG A 38 -13.69 15.45 -14.74
N GLU A 39 -12.82 15.40 -13.73
CA GLU A 39 -11.46 14.87 -13.89
C GLU A 39 -11.48 13.36 -14.16
N VAL A 40 -12.30 12.58 -13.44
CA VAL A 40 -12.46 11.14 -13.65
C VAL A 40 -12.93 10.84 -15.08
N LEU A 41 -13.98 11.52 -15.55
CA LEU A 41 -14.52 11.32 -16.89
C LEU A 41 -13.52 11.75 -17.97
N ARG A 42 -12.72 12.81 -17.75
CA ARG A 42 -11.69 13.25 -18.71
C ARG A 42 -10.69 12.14 -19.06
N PHE A 43 -10.31 11.32 -18.09
CA PHE A 43 -9.43 10.17 -18.35
C PHE A 43 -10.18 9.03 -19.05
N CYS A 44 -11.43 8.77 -18.65
CA CYS A 44 -12.26 7.76 -19.29
C CYS A 44 -12.42 8.02 -20.78
N ASP A 45 -12.76 9.25 -21.15
CA ASP A 45 -12.99 9.67 -22.52
C ASP A 45 -11.71 9.60 -23.36
N ALA A 46 -10.55 9.82 -22.74
CA ALA A 46 -9.26 9.80 -23.41
C ALA A 46 -8.68 8.39 -23.60
N HIS A 47 -8.97 7.46 -22.68
CA HIS A 47 -8.22 6.20 -22.58
C HIS A 47 -9.07 4.93 -22.42
N LEU A 48 -10.37 5.05 -22.17
CA LEU A 48 -11.26 3.92 -21.87
C LEU A 48 -12.48 3.93 -22.81
N ASN A 49 -13.62 3.38 -22.36
CA ASN A 49 -14.82 3.18 -23.16
C ASN A 49 -16.09 3.48 -22.35
N GLU A 50 -17.26 3.35 -22.99
CA GLU A 50 -18.55 3.63 -22.34
C GLU A 50 -18.86 2.73 -21.14
N GLU A 51 -18.36 1.49 -21.11
CA GLU A 51 -18.57 0.59 -19.96
C GLU A 51 -17.87 1.14 -18.71
N TYR A 52 -16.63 1.61 -18.86
CA TYR A 52 -15.91 2.29 -17.79
C TYR A 52 -16.51 3.64 -17.43
N HIS A 53 -17.10 4.36 -18.38
CA HIS A 53 -17.80 5.62 -18.12
C HIS A 53 -19.00 5.38 -17.20
N ALA A 54 -19.87 4.41 -17.54
CA ALA A 54 -21.00 4.02 -16.71
C ALA A 54 -20.55 3.51 -15.33
N LEU A 55 -19.49 2.71 -15.30
CA LEU A 55 -18.94 2.15 -14.06
C LEU A 55 -18.32 3.23 -13.16
N ALA A 56 -17.67 4.23 -13.74
CA ALA A 56 -17.10 5.35 -13.02
C ALA A 56 -18.19 6.18 -12.33
N LEU A 57 -19.26 6.53 -13.04
CA LEU A 57 -20.41 7.22 -12.45
C LEU A 57 -21.05 6.41 -11.32
N LYS A 58 -21.18 5.10 -11.50
CA LYS A 58 -21.71 4.20 -10.46
C LYS A 58 -20.85 4.19 -9.20
N LEU A 59 -19.52 4.08 -9.34
CA LEU A 59 -18.61 4.08 -8.19
C LEU A 59 -18.57 5.45 -7.52
N LEU A 60 -18.58 6.53 -8.28
CA LEU A 60 -18.65 7.89 -7.74
C LEU A 60 -19.92 8.13 -6.93
N GLN A 61 -21.08 7.65 -7.40
CA GLN A 61 -22.33 7.69 -6.63
C GLN A 61 -22.24 6.86 -5.36
N PHE A 62 -21.67 5.65 -5.42
CA PHE A 62 -21.50 4.81 -4.24
C PHE A 62 -20.60 5.45 -3.18
N ILE A 63 -19.51 6.11 -3.60
CA ILE A 63 -18.64 6.85 -2.69
C ILE A 63 -19.40 8.00 -2.02
N GLU A 64 -20.25 8.70 -2.76
CA GLU A 64 -21.08 9.78 -2.22
C GLU A 64 -22.08 9.29 -1.16
N ASP A 65 -22.65 8.11 -1.37
CA ASP A 65 -23.64 7.54 -0.47
C ASP A 65 -22.99 6.93 0.79
N GLU A 66 -21.88 6.21 0.64
CA GLU A 66 -21.32 5.33 1.68
C GLU A 66 -20.00 5.85 2.30
N ALA A 67 -19.27 6.72 1.62
CA ALA A 67 -17.97 7.24 2.08
C ALA A 67 -17.73 8.70 1.63
N PRO A 68 -18.63 9.65 1.95
CA PRO A 68 -18.52 11.04 1.49
C PRO A 68 -17.26 11.75 2.00
N GLU A 69 -16.58 11.27 3.03
CA GLU A 69 -15.30 11.80 3.48
C GLU A 69 -14.12 11.43 2.54
N ALA A 70 -14.28 10.42 1.68
CA ALA A 70 -13.20 9.91 0.83
C ALA A 70 -12.61 10.98 -0.09
N PHE A 71 -13.39 12.01 -0.48
CA PHE A 71 -12.87 13.13 -1.27
C PHE A 71 -12.75 14.45 -0.48
N GLY A 72 -12.70 14.39 0.84
CA GLY A 72 -12.80 15.57 1.71
C GLY A 72 -11.63 16.56 1.60
N ARG A 73 -10.40 16.11 1.28
CA ARG A 73 -9.17 16.95 1.24
C ARG A 73 -8.17 16.51 0.17
N GLY A 74 -7.08 17.25 -0.07
CA GLY A 74 -6.03 16.90 -1.04
C GLY A 74 -6.33 17.28 -2.50
N ASP A 75 -5.36 17.13 -3.40
CA ASP A 75 -5.50 17.51 -4.82
C ASP A 75 -6.49 16.59 -5.57
N ILE A 76 -7.41 17.20 -6.34
CA ILE A 76 -8.44 16.52 -7.14
C ILE A 76 -7.81 15.57 -8.16
N LYS A 77 -6.69 15.95 -8.78
CA LYS A 77 -5.99 15.12 -9.77
C LYS A 77 -5.41 13.86 -9.14
N ILE A 78 -4.91 13.95 -7.90
CA ILE A 78 -4.42 12.77 -7.17
C ILE A 78 -5.59 11.84 -6.83
N TRP A 79 -6.75 12.38 -6.47
CA TRP A 79 -7.96 11.59 -6.24
C TRP A 79 -8.50 10.95 -7.51
N ALA A 80 -8.57 11.68 -8.62
CA ALA A 80 -9.00 11.13 -9.91
C ALA A 80 -8.05 10.03 -10.40
N ALA A 81 -6.73 10.20 -10.22
CA ALA A 81 -5.75 9.16 -10.49
C ALA A 81 -5.93 7.94 -9.57
N GLY A 82 -6.12 8.16 -8.26
CA GLY A 82 -6.34 7.11 -7.27
C GLY A 82 -7.63 6.32 -7.53
N PHE A 83 -8.68 7.00 -7.97
CA PHE A 83 -9.95 6.42 -8.40
C PHE A 83 -9.75 5.43 -9.54
N TRP A 84 -9.11 5.86 -10.63
CA TRP A 84 -8.82 4.97 -11.76
C TRP A 84 -7.87 3.85 -11.40
N HIS A 85 -6.91 4.10 -10.51
CA HIS A 85 -6.05 3.06 -10.01
C HIS A 85 -6.81 2.00 -9.21
N ALA A 86 -7.78 2.40 -8.38
CA ALA A 86 -8.62 1.50 -7.61
C ALA A 86 -9.55 0.69 -8.51
N LEU A 87 -10.30 1.36 -9.38
CA LEU A 87 -11.24 0.71 -10.29
C LEU A 87 -10.52 -0.20 -11.30
N GLY A 88 -9.35 0.23 -11.78
CA GLY A 88 -8.51 -0.55 -12.67
C GLY A 88 -7.92 -1.81 -12.01
N SER A 89 -7.62 -1.74 -10.72
CA SER A 89 -7.07 -2.87 -9.94
C SER A 89 -8.07 -4.02 -9.82
N VAL A 90 -9.37 -3.72 -9.71
CA VAL A 90 -10.43 -4.75 -9.66
C VAL A 90 -10.93 -5.17 -11.04
N ASN A 91 -10.75 -4.34 -12.06
CA ASN A 91 -11.13 -4.63 -13.44
C ASN A 91 -9.99 -5.14 -14.33
N PHE A 92 -8.89 -5.64 -13.74
CA PHE A 92 -7.75 -6.15 -14.52
C PHE A 92 -7.20 -5.15 -15.55
N LEU A 93 -7.40 -3.84 -15.36
CA LEU A 93 -7.06 -2.83 -16.35
C LEU A 93 -5.55 -2.79 -16.63
N PHE A 94 -4.75 -3.20 -15.65
CA PHE A 94 -3.29 -3.31 -15.72
C PHE A 94 -2.79 -4.62 -16.32
N ASP A 95 -3.67 -5.58 -16.61
CA ASP A 95 -3.32 -6.84 -17.28
C ASP A 95 -3.23 -6.57 -18.79
N PRO A 96 -2.08 -6.83 -19.44
CA PRO A 96 -1.94 -6.68 -20.90
C PRO A 96 -2.92 -7.52 -21.73
N ALA A 97 -3.51 -8.57 -21.13
CA ALA A 97 -4.54 -9.38 -21.78
C ALA A 97 -5.95 -8.74 -21.73
N SER A 98 -6.15 -7.68 -20.94
CA SER A 98 -7.44 -6.99 -20.83
C SER A 98 -7.68 -6.01 -21.97
N THR A 99 -8.94 -5.76 -22.28
CA THR A 99 -9.34 -4.74 -23.26
C THR A 99 -10.44 -3.86 -22.67
N PRO A 100 -10.22 -2.54 -22.52
CA PRO A 100 -8.96 -1.81 -22.67
C PRO A 100 -7.87 -2.25 -21.68
N HIS A 101 -6.60 -2.02 -22.05
CA HIS A 101 -5.44 -2.13 -21.16
C HIS A 101 -4.80 -0.76 -20.98
N VAL A 102 -4.52 -0.39 -19.73
CA VAL A 102 -3.77 0.83 -19.40
C VAL A 102 -2.78 0.52 -18.30
N LYS A 103 -1.55 1.06 -18.38
CA LYS A 103 -0.55 0.94 -17.32
C LYS A 103 -0.84 1.92 -16.18
N SER A 104 -0.52 1.52 -14.96
CA SER A 104 -0.60 2.39 -13.78
C SER A 104 0.21 3.70 -13.96
N SER A 105 1.36 3.64 -14.64
CA SER A 105 2.15 4.82 -14.98
C SER A 105 1.44 5.79 -15.94
N GLN A 106 0.64 5.29 -16.89
CA GLN A 106 -0.10 6.14 -17.83
C GLN A 106 -1.18 6.96 -17.11
N ILE A 107 -1.81 6.39 -16.07
CA ILE A 107 -2.74 7.14 -15.21
C ILE A 107 -1.98 8.26 -14.49
N ALA A 108 -0.86 7.93 -13.85
CA ALA A 108 -0.06 8.92 -13.12
C ALA A 108 0.46 10.04 -14.04
N GLU A 109 0.93 9.70 -15.24
CA GLU A 109 1.39 10.63 -16.27
C GLU A 109 0.26 11.56 -16.76
N PHE A 110 -0.93 11.01 -17.06
CA PHE A 110 -2.07 11.80 -17.53
C PHE A 110 -2.46 12.91 -16.55
N TYR A 111 -2.44 12.61 -15.25
CA TYR A 111 -2.75 13.59 -14.21
C TYR A 111 -1.54 14.40 -13.75
N SER A 112 -0.34 14.08 -14.24
CA SER A 112 0.93 14.67 -13.79
C SER A 112 1.15 14.54 -12.27
N VAL A 113 0.87 13.34 -11.73
CA VAL A 113 1.00 13.04 -10.30
C VAL A 113 2.05 11.96 -10.05
N LYS A 114 2.61 11.91 -8.82
CA LYS A 114 3.53 10.84 -8.42
C LYS A 114 2.77 9.52 -8.25
N LEU A 115 3.35 8.43 -8.76
CA LEU A 115 2.77 7.08 -8.66
C LEU A 115 2.45 6.70 -7.21
N GLY A 116 3.34 7.00 -6.27
CA GLY A 116 3.14 6.71 -4.84
C GLY A 116 1.91 7.40 -4.26
N SER A 117 1.70 8.69 -4.58
CA SER A 117 0.54 9.47 -4.13
C SER A 117 -0.77 8.92 -4.70
N MET A 118 -0.76 8.52 -5.97
CA MET A 118 -1.91 7.86 -6.61
C MET A 118 -2.23 6.51 -5.96
N THR A 119 -1.24 5.63 -5.77
CA THR A 119 -1.44 4.32 -5.14
C THR A 119 -1.89 4.42 -3.69
N GLN A 120 -1.43 5.45 -2.97
CA GLN A 120 -1.92 5.76 -1.62
C GLN A 120 -3.41 6.12 -1.64
N ARG A 121 -3.83 7.08 -2.47
CA ARG A 121 -5.26 7.44 -2.58
C ARG A 121 -6.12 6.29 -3.07
N SER A 122 -5.61 5.46 -3.98
CA SER A 122 -6.27 4.23 -4.41
C SER A 122 -6.52 3.26 -3.26
N THR A 123 -5.55 3.10 -2.36
CA THR A 123 -5.69 2.24 -1.18
C THR A 123 -6.73 2.80 -0.23
N SER A 124 -6.62 4.09 0.13
CA SER A 124 -7.60 4.75 1.01
C SER A 124 -9.03 4.67 0.45
N LEU A 125 -9.20 4.87 -0.86
CA LEU A 125 -10.51 4.78 -1.50
C LEU A 125 -11.07 3.35 -1.42
N ARG A 126 -10.25 2.34 -1.72
CA ARG A 126 -10.67 0.93 -1.66
C ARG A 126 -11.05 0.51 -0.25
N GLU A 127 -10.32 0.96 0.75
CA GLU A 127 -10.62 0.70 2.16
C GLU A 127 -11.95 1.35 2.57
N ALA A 128 -12.14 2.62 2.19
CA ALA A 128 -13.35 3.37 2.54
C ALA A 128 -14.64 2.73 1.99
N VAL A 129 -14.61 2.18 0.78
CA VAL A 129 -15.80 1.58 0.13
C VAL A 129 -15.82 0.05 0.13
N GLY A 130 -14.82 -0.58 0.75
CA GLY A 130 -14.65 -2.04 0.79
C GLY A 130 -14.46 -2.67 -0.60
N LEU A 131 -13.69 -2.03 -1.49
CA LEU A 131 -13.45 -2.53 -2.85
C LEU A 131 -12.26 -3.50 -2.88
N ASP A 132 -12.55 -4.80 -3.00
CA ASP A 132 -11.55 -5.88 -3.08
C ASP A 132 -11.55 -6.61 -4.45
N GLN A 133 -10.65 -7.58 -4.63
CA GLN A 133 -10.49 -8.30 -5.91
C GLN A 133 -11.62 -9.28 -6.26
N LEU A 134 -12.45 -9.67 -5.29
CA LEU A 134 -13.59 -10.57 -5.48
C LEU A 134 -14.93 -9.80 -5.53
N ASP A 135 -14.87 -8.48 -5.34
CA ASP A 135 -16.01 -7.60 -5.41
C ASP A 135 -16.56 -7.51 -6.85
N THR A 136 -17.80 -7.94 -7.03
CA THR A 136 -18.49 -7.92 -8.32
C THR A 136 -19.35 -6.68 -8.53
N ARG A 137 -19.43 -5.77 -7.54
CA ARG A 137 -20.26 -4.55 -7.60
C ARG A 137 -19.78 -3.59 -8.68
N PHE A 138 -18.47 -3.52 -8.89
CA PHE A 138 -17.82 -2.55 -9.78
C PHE A 138 -16.94 -3.23 -10.83
N LEU A 139 -17.54 -4.14 -11.60
CA LEU A 139 -16.92 -4.78 -12.76
C LEU A 139 -17.63 -4.42 -14.06
N ILE A 140 -16.86 -4.26 -15.13
CA ILE A 140 -17.42 -4.28 -16.50
C ILE A 140 -18.00 -5.68 -16.81
N PRO A 141 -18.99 -5.81 -17.71
CA PRO A 141 -19.65 -7.09 -18.00
C PRO A 141 -18.69 -8.23 -18.34
N GLN A 142 -17.66 -7.94 -19.15
CA GLN A 142 -16.65 -8.93 -19.52
C GLN A 142 -15.90 -9.49 -18.29
N ASN A 143 -15.46 -8.61 -17.39
CA ASN A 143 -14.72 -9.01 -16.19
C ASN A 143 -15.64 -9.64 -15.14
N LYS A 144 -16.90 -9.23 -15.08
CA LYS A 144 -17.89 -9.90 -14.25
C LYS A 144 -18.06 -11.36 -14.67
N ALA A 145 -18.19 -11.63 -15.98
CA ALA A 145 -18.23 -12.99 -16.49
C ALA A 145 -16.94 -13.77 -16.19
N ARG A 146 -15.77 -13.14 -16.34
CA ARG A 146 -14.46 -13.73 -16.00
C ARG A 146 -14.39 -14.14 -14.51
N ILE A 147 -14.85 -13.28 -13.60
CA ILE A 147 -14.89 -13.55 -12.16
C ILE A 147 -15.96 -14.60 -11.81
N GLU A 148 -17.14 -14.55 -12.43
CA GLU A 148 -18.20 -15.55 -12.21
C GLU A 148 -17.79 -16.95 -12.71
N GLU A 149 -17.07 -17.04 -13.83
CA GLU A 149 -16.45 -18.29 -14.32
C GLU A 149 -15.39 -18.79 -13.33
N LEU A 150 -14.50 -17.91 -12.87
CA LEU A 150 -13.54 -18.22 -11.80
C LEU A 150 -14.26 -18.74 -10.55
N HIS A 151 -15.31 -18.06 -10.09
CA HIS A 151 -16.11 -18.49 -8.95
C HIS A 151 -16.79 -19.85 -9.18
N GLY A 152 -17.28 -20.11 -10.39
CA GLY A 152 -17.88 -21.39 -10.78
C GLY A 152 -16.86 -22.53 -10.76
N LEU A 153 -15.67 -22.31 -11.32
CA LEU A 153 -14.55 -23.27 -11.28
C LEU A 153 -14.08 -23.51 -9.84
N MET A 154 -14.03 -22.45 -9.02
CA MET A 154 -13.75 -22.55 -7.60
C MET A 154 -14.80 -23.43 -6.90
N ALA A 155 -16.09 -23.13 -7.06
CA ALA A 155 -17.18 -23.90 -6.47
C ALA A 155 -17.22 -25.36 -6.93
N GLN A 156 -16.96 -25.62 -8.21
CA GLN A 156 -16.88 -26.98 -8.76
C GLN A 156 -15.72 -27.76 -8.13
N SER A 157 -14.53 -27.14 -8.06
CA SER A 157 -13.35 -27.75 -7.42
C SER A 157 -13.60 -28.03 -5.94
N LEU A 158 -14.34 -27.15 -5.25
CA LEU A 158 -14.78 -27.36 -3.86
C LEU A 158 -15.78 -28.51 -3.71
N SER A 159 -16.69 -28.68 -4.67
CA SER A 159 -17.73 -29.70 -4.63
C SER A 159 -17.22 -31.13 -4.84
N THR A 160 -16.04 -31.29 -5.45
CA THR A 160 -15.38 -32.58 -5.68
C THR A 160 -14.54 -33.06 -4.50
N LEU A 161 -14.45 -32.25 -3.44
CA LEU A 161 -13.66 -32.59 -2.25
C LEU A 161 -14.38 -33.64 -1.41
N ALA A 162 -13.59 -34.49 -0.75
CA ALA A 162 -14.12 -35.56 0.09
C ALA A 162 -14.93 -34.97 1.27
N PRO A 163 -16.01 -35.63 1.71
CA PRO A 163 -16.71 -35.21 2.92
C PRO A 163 -15.75 -35.15 4.11
N GLY A 164 -15.58 -33.97 4.70
CA GLY A 164 -14.65 -33.72 5.80
C GLY A 164 -13.33 -33.05 5.41
N THR A 165 -13.10 -32.74 4.12
CA THR A 165 -11.98 -31.89 3.71
C THR A 165 -12.08 -30.53 4.39
N THR A 166 -11.02 -30.16 5.09
CA THR A 166 -10.95 -28.92 5.85
C THR A 166 -10.80 -27.72 4.91
N PRO A 167 -11.26 -26.51 5.30
CA PRO A 167 -10.94 -25.30 4.59
C PRO A 167 -9.44 -25.18 4.29
N GLU A 168 -8.55 -25.60 5.18
CA GLU A 168 -7.10 -25.53 4.95
C GLU A 168 -6.61 -26.40 3.78
N GLU A 169 -7.16 -27.60 3.59
CA GLU A 169 -6.82 -28.54 2.52
C GLU A 169 -7.36 -28.07 1.16
N VAL A 170 -8.62 -27.63 1.15
CA VAL A 170 -9.25 -26.90 0.04
C VAL A 170 -8.35 -25.74 -0.43
N LEU A 171 -7.87 -24.97 0.54
CA LEU A 171 -7.15 -23.72 0.34
C LEU A 171 -5.70 -23.95 -0.15
N ALA A 172 -5.20 -25.19 -0.07
CA ALA A 172 -3.87 -25.58 -0.54
C ALA A 172 -3.84 -25.94 -2.04
N GLU A 173 -4.96 -26.34 -2.63
CA GLU A 173 -5.03 -26.81 -4.03
C GLU A 173 -5.49 -25.76 -5.05
N MET A 174 -5.95 -24.58 -4.62
CA MET A 174 -6.40 -23.53 -5.53
C MET A 174 -5.22 -22.68 -6.06
N PRO A 175 -5.23 -22.27 -7.35
CA PRO A 175 -4.22 -21.37 -7.91
C PRO A 175 -4.19 -20.03 -7.17
N ASN A 176 -3.01 -19.41 -7.11
CA ASN A 176 -2.64 -18.37 -6.15
C ASN A 176 -3.21 -16.97 -6.47
N TRP A 177 -4.53 -16.88 -6.69
CA TRP A 177 -5.25 -15.64 -6.87
C TRP A 177 -5.68 -15.10 -5.49
N GLY A 178 -5.08 -13.99 -5.07
CA GLY A 178 -5.65 -13.10 -4.05
C GLY A 178 -5.82 -13.65 -2.63
N ARG A 179 -5.24 -14.80 -2.28
CA ARG A 179 -5.32 -15.33 -0.91
C ARG A 179 -4.45 -14.51 0.05
N ARG A 180 -5.07 -13.59 0.80
CA ARG A 180 -4.59 -13.22 2.14
C ARG A 180 -4.70 -14.47 3.03
N ARG A 181 -3.63 -15.25 3.12
CA ARG A 181 -3.54 -16.43 3.99
C ARG A 181 -3.36 -16.00 5.44
N SER A 182 -4.45 -15.56 6.10
CA SER A 182 -4.51 -15.50 7.57
C SER A 182 -4.42 -16.92 8.14
N SER A 183 -3.21 -17.47 8.16
CA SER A 183 -2.86 -18.64 8.95
C SER A 183 -2.42 -18.16 10.33
N ARG A 184 -2.64 -18.99 11.36
CA ARG A 184 -2.30 -18.74 12.76
C ARG A 184 -0.80 -18.45 13.04
N ALA A 185 0.05 -18.43 12.01
CA ALA A 185 1.49 -18.19 12.05
C ALA A 185 1.93 -16.89 11.33
N GLU A 186 0.99 -16.14 10.76
CA GLU A 186 1.20 -14.82 10.15
C GLU A 186 1.07 -13.74 11.21
N PHE A 187 2.07 -12.87 11.33
CA PHE A 187 1.97 -11.67 12.15
C PHE A 187 1.41 -10.53 11.31
N VAL A 188 0.35 -9.91 11.83
CA VAL A 188 -0.17 -8.63 11.34
C VAL A 188 -0.29 -7.74 12.56
N ASP A 189 0.38 -6.59 12.53
CA ASP A 189 0.21 -5.59 13.58
C ASP A 189 -1.24 -5.09 13.60
N ARG A 190 -1.67 -4.54 14.74
CA ARG A 190 -3.00 -3.93 14.83
C ARG A 190 -3.08 -2.68 13.94
N ASP A 191 -4.28 -2.34 13.53
CA ASP A 191 -4.53 -0.99 13.00
C ASP A 191 -4.23 0.06 14.07
N ARG A 192 -3.54 1.13 13.64
CA ARG A 192 -3.04 2.20 14.50
C ARG A 192 -3.54 3.53 13.96
N ALA A 193 -4.45 4.16 14.68
CA ALA A 193 -4.94 5.51 14.35
C ALA A 193 -3.80 6.54 14.19
N ALA A 194 -2.66 6.34 14.83
CA ALA A 194 -1.47 7.18 14.67
C ALA A 194 -0.87 7.16 13.25
N MET A 195 -1.13 6.12 12.46
CA MET A 195 -0.65 6.02 11.09
C MET A 195 -1.28 7.09 10.19
N THR A 196 -2.60 7.25 10.23
CA THR A 196 -3.31 8.27 9.43
C THR A 196 -2.81 9.67 9.76
N GLU A 197 -2.72 10.00 11.06
CA GLU A 197 -2.24 11.32 11.50
C GLU A 197 -0.77 11.58 11.15
N PHE A 198 0.06 10.54 11.09
CA PHE A 198 1.43 10.67 10.63
C PHE A 198 1.52 11.02 9.14
N TYR A 199 0.72 10.36 8.29
CA TYR A 199 0.69 10.70 6.87
C TYR A 199 0.09 12.09 6.63
N ASP A 200 -0.96 12.47 7.37
CA ASP A 200 -1.49 13.84 7.33
C ASP A 200 -0.43 14.87 7.73
N LEU A 201 0.36 14.55 8.77
CA LEU A 201 1.45 15.42 9.22
C LEU A 201 2.54 15.56 8.14
N LEU A 202 2.92 14.46 7.48
CA LEU A 202 3.87 14.48 6.35
C LEU A 202 3.35 15.30 5.17
N GLU A 203 2.07 15.17 4.80
CA GLU A 203 1.46 15.94 3.72
C GLU A 203 1.37 17.43 4.04
N SER A 204 1.18 17.77 5.32
CA SER A 204 1.14 19.16 5.79
C SER A 204 2.52 19.81 5.97
N ALA A 205 3.59 19.00 5.99
CA ALA A 205 4.94 19.49 6.17
C ALA A 205 5.42 20.17 4.89
N ASP A 206 5.75 21.45 5.00
CA ASP A 206 6.40 22.16 3.90
C ASP A 206 7.88 21.76 3.86
N THR A 207 8.19 20.78 3.00
CA THR A 207 9.57 20.28 2.81
C THR A 207 10.47 21.26 2.07
N GLU A 208 9.91 22.34 1.51
CA GLU A 208 10.65 23.39 0.80
C GLU A 208 10.85 24.64 1.67
N SER A 209 10.19 24.71 2.84
CA SER A 209 10.37 25.80 3.81
C SER A 209 11.71 25.68 4.54
N ASP A 210 12.51 26.74 4.43
CA ASP A 210 13.74 26.92 5.21
C ASP A 210 13.47 27.55 6.61
N ASP A 211 12.20 27.79 7.00
CA ASP A 211 11.90 28.35 8.33
C ASP A 211 12.13 27.29 9.44
N PRO A 212 13.06 27.54 10.37
CA PRO A 212 13.32 26.62 11.49
C PRO A 212 12.07 26.32 12.35
N LYS A 213 11.06 27.20 12.34
CA LYS A 213 9.81 27.00 13.06
C LYS A 213 8.96 25.88 12.46
N ASP A 214 8.99 25.69 11.15
CA ASP A 214 8.20 24.65 10.49
C ASP A 214 8.82 23.28 10.76
N ALA A 215 10.15 23.17 10.67
CA ALA A 215 10.88 21.98 11.12
C ALA A 215 10.61 21.68 12.61
N ALA A 216 10.56 22.70 13.48
CA ALA A 216 10.25 22.52 14.90
C ALA A 216 8.81 22.05 15.14
N ARG A 217 7.83 22.58 14.41
CA ARG A 217 6.42 22.15 14.48
C ARG A 217 6.25 20.72 14.01
N PHE A 218 6.88 20.35 12.90
CA PHE A 218 6.86 19.00 12.38
C PHE A 218 7.47 18.00 13.38
N ALA A 219 8.66 18.32 13.92
CA ALA A 219 9.28 17.52 14.98
C ALA A 219 8.39 17.40 16.22
N GLN A 220 7.71 18.47 16.63
CA GLN A 220 6.77 18.43 17.75
C GLN A 220 5.56 17.53 17.45
N GLY A 221 5.06 17.54 16.22
CA GLY A 221 3.99 16.63 15.77
C GLY A 221 4.42 15.17 15.89
N LEU A 222 5.61 14.83 15.40
CA LEU A 222 6.17 13.49 15.52
C LEU A 222 6.35 13.06 16.98
N GLN A 223 6.86 13.95 17.84
CA GLN A 223 7.00 13.67 19.27
C GLN A 223 5.65 13.41 19.96
N LYS A 224 4.58 14.14 19.58
CA LYS A 224 3.23 13.90 20.09
C LYS A 224 2.70 12.53 19.65
N LEU A 225 2.95 12.13 18.40
CA LEU A 225 2.57 10.82 17.89
C LEU A 225 3.28 9.71 18.67
N ILE A 226 4.59 9.84 18.90
CA ILE A 226 5.37 8.90 19.72
C ILE A 226 4.84 8.82 21.15
N ALA A 227 4.51 9.96 21.77
CA ALA A 227 3.98 9.96 23.13
C ALA A 227 2.63 9.24 23.24
N ARG A 228 1.80 9.30 22.19
CA ARG A 228 0.46 8.73 22.17
C ARG A 228 0.44 7.26 21.76
N ASP A 229 1.15 6.90 20.70
CA ASP A 229 1.35 5.51 20.30
C ASP A 229 2.84 5.22 20.13
N PRO A 230 3.54 4.88 21.23
CA PRO A 230 4.97 4.63 21.20
C PRO A 230 5.38 3.48 20.29
N ASP A 231 4.47 2.57 19.96
CA ASP A 231 4.74 1.38 19.14
C ASP A 231 4.38 1.57 17.66
N PHE A 232 3.96 2.78 17.26
CA PHE A 232 3.96 3.18 15.86
C PHE A 232 5.33 3.80 15.52
N LEU A 233 6.07 3.17 14.60
CA LEU A 233 7.53 3.36 14.53
C LEU A 233 8.01 4.39 13.50
N ASP A 234 7.23 4.67 12.46
CA ASP A 234 7.61 5.63 11.42
C ASP A 234 8.00 7.03 11.96
N PRO A 235 7.34 7.60 13.00
CA PRO A 235 7.73 8.88 13.56
C PRO A 235 9.15 8.93 14.14
N TYR A 236 9.65 7.81 14.66
CA TYR A 236 11.03 7.72 15.14
C TYR A 236 12.02 7.80 13.98
N LEU A 237 11.71 7.15 12.85
CA LEU A 237 12.55 7.18 11.66
C LEU A 237 12.61 8.59 11.07
N SER A 238 11.47 9.27 10.94
CA SER A 238 11.43 10.66 10.47
C SER A 238 12.16 11.63 11.40
N LEU A 239 11.98 11.52 12.73
CA LEU A 239 12.76 12.34 13.67
C LEU A 239 14.26 12.01 13.62
N GLY A 240 14.61 10.75 13.42
CA GLY A 240 15.99 10.30 13.27
C GLY A 240 16.66 10.96 12.07
N GLU A 241 16.02 10.89 10.91
CA GLU A 241 16.48 11.55 9.68
C GLU A 241 16.64 13.06 9.86
N MET A 242 15.67 13.74 10.50
CA MET A 242 15.80 15.16 10.81
C MET A 242 17.03 15.45 11.69
N HIS A 243 17.31 14.60 12.68
CA HIS A 243 18.48 14.75 13.53
C HIS A 243 19.78 14.50 12.78
N ASP A 244 19.84 13.51 11.90
CA ASP A 244 21.00 13.25 11.05
C ASP A 244 21.28 14.42 10.10
N ASN A 245 20.25 14.98 9.46
CA ASN A 245 20.38 16.16 8.60
C ASN A 245 20.90 17.39 9.36
N MET A 246 20.67 17.46 10.68
CA MET A 246 21.23 18.50 11.56
C MET A 246 22.62 18.14 12.12
N GLY A 247 23.25 17.06 11.67
CA GLY A 247 24.54 16.56 12.17
C GLY A 247 24.48 15.95 13.58
N ARG A 248 23.28 15.65 14.09
CA ARG A 248 23.05 15.12 15.44
C ARG A 248 22.96 13.59 15.41
N HIS A 249 23.97 12.94 14.84
CA HIS A 249 24.00 11.50 14.57
C HIS A 249 23.75 10.63 15.81
N GLU A 250 24.28 11.01 16.97
CA GLU A 250 24.06 10.25 18.21
C GLU A 250 22.59 10.24 18.63
N LYS A 251 21.84 11.33 18.37
CA LYS A 251 20.40 11.38 18.66
C LYS A 251 19.60 10.55 17.67
N ALA A 252 19.96 10.60 16.39
CA ALA A 252 19.35 9.79 15.36
C ALA A 252 19.52 8.29 15.64
N ALA A 253 20.75 7.87 16.00
CA ALA A 253 21.04 6.50 16.39
C ALA A 253 20.19 6.02 17.58
N LYS A 254 20.03 6.85 18.63
CA LYS A 254 19.18 6.53 19.78
C LYS A 254 17.70 6.34 19.41
N LEU A 255 17.19 7.15 18.49
CA LEU A 255 15.81 7.01 18.01
C LEU A 255 15.62 5.71 17.21
N LEU A 256 16.58 5.38 16.35
CA LEU A 256 16.56 4.13 15.59
C LEU A 256 16.71 2.91 16.51
N ASP A 257 17.56 2.97 17.53
CA ASP A 257 17.71 1.92 18.53
C ASP A 257 16.39 1.66 19.28
N GLU A 258 15.71 2.73 19.73
CA GLU A 258 14.42 2.61 20.41
C GLU A 258 13.35 2.02 19.49
N ALA A 259 13.24 2.51 18.26
CA ALA A 259 12.29 2.00 17.27
C ALA A 259 12.56 0.52 16.96
N TYR A 260 13.83 0.15 16.76
CA TYR A 260 14.24 -1.22 16.50
C TYR A 260 13.90 -2.15 17.67
N ASN A 261 14.18 -1.73 18.91
CA ASN A 261 13.82 -2.51 20.10
C ASN A 261 12.31 -2.70 20.21
N ARG A 262 11.51 -1.69 19.85
CA ARG A 262 10.05 -1.81 19.79
C ARG A 262 9.58 -2.74 18.69
N ALA A 263 10.14 -2.65 17.48
CA ALA A 263 9.87 -3.58 16.39
C ALA A 263 10.06 -5.03 16.84
N LEU A 264 11.17 -5.32 17.53
CA LEU A 264 11.42 -6.65 18.11
C LEU A 264 10.40 -7.03 19.18
N ARG A 265 10.01 -6.11 20.07
CA ARG A 265 8.95 -6.37 21.08
C ARG A 265 7.59 -6.67 20.45
N LEU A 266 7.28 -6.08 19.30
CA LEU A 266 6.02 -6.31 18.60
C LEU A 266 5.98 -7.69 17.96
N ILE A 267 7.04 -8.08 17.25
CA ILE A 267 7.01 -9.29 16.42
C ILE A 267 7.49 -10.54 17.14
N CYS A 268 8.41 -10.42 18.10
CA CYS A 268 9.00 -11.58 18.74
C CYS A 268 8.09 -12.15 19.83
N ASP A 269 8.06 -13.49 19.91
CA ASP A 269 7.48 -14.15 21.08
C ASP A 269 8.34 -13.96 22.34
N LYS A 270 7.87 -14.52 23.47
CA LYS A 270 8.58 -14.48 24.76
C LYS A 270 10.01 -15.07 24.75
N ASN A 271 10.36 -15.84 23.73
CA ASN A 271 11.68 -16.45 23.56
C ASN A 271 12.55 -15.70 22.54
N GLY A 272 12.06 -14.58 21.99
CA GLY A 272 12.76 -13.82 20.95
C GLY A 272 12.60 -14.43 19.54
N ILE A 273 11.65 -15.34 19.34
CA ILE A 273 11.43 -16.01 18.06
C ILE A 273 10.52 -15.15 17.18
N TRP A 274 10.96 -14.90 15.95
CA TRP A 274 10.21 -14.15 14.94
C TRP A 274 8.99 -14.93 14.43
N PRO A 275 7.96 -14.24 13.93
CA PRO A 275 6.84 -14.91 13.28
C PRO A 275 7.32 -15.62 12.01
N LYS A 276 6.58 -16.65 11.58
CA LYS A 276 6.93 -17.35 10.33
C LYS A 276 6.70 -16.45 9.11
N ARG A 277 5.71 -15.55 9.18
CA ARG A 277 5.42 -14.57 8.14
C ARG A 277 5.27 -13.17 8.74
N LEU A 278 5.92 -12.19 8.11
CA LEU A 278 5.85 -10.75 8.38
C LEU A 278 5.79 -10.06 7.02
N ASP A 279 4.62 -10.11 6.39
CA ASP A 279 4.49 -9.73 4.98
C ASP A 279 4.32 -8.21 4.81
N TRP A 280 5.02 -7.65 3.82
CA TRP A 280 4.94 -6.22 3.45
C TRP A 280 3.58 -5.80 2.87
N GLY A 281 2.81 -6.77 2.35
CA GLY A 281 1.49 -6.55 1.79
C GLY A 281 0.52 -5.89 2.78
N TRP A 282 0.68 -6.21 4.08
CA TRP A 282 -0.07 -5.60 5.18
C TRP A 282 0.46 -4.22 5.49
N LEU A 283 -0.43 -3.22 5.45
CA LEU A 283 -0.06 -1.82 5.71
C LEU A 283 0.43 -1.66 7.16
N GLU A 284 -0.22 -2.37 8.07
CA GLU A 284 0.05 -2.44 9.50
C GLU A 284 1.47 -2.93 9.80
N ASN A 285 2.03 -3.80 8.95
CA ASN A 285 3.39 -4.32 9.13
C ASN A 285 4.49 -3.37 8.60
N ARG A 286 4.15 -2.40 7.75
CA ARG A 286 5.16 -1.64 6.99
C ARG A 286 6.08 -0.81 7.88
N HIS A 287 5.56 -0.17 8.93
CA HIS A 287 6.38 0.64 9.84
C HIS A 287 7.41 -0.23 10.59
N ILE A 288 7.05 -1.47 10.93
CA ILE A 288 7.95 -2.46 11.54
C ILE A 288 9.04 -2.86 10.54
N LEU A 289 8.64 -3.29 9.34
CA LEU A 289 9.58 -3.72 8.30
C LEU A 289 10.55 -2.60 7.90
N ARG A 290 10.06 -1.36 7.70
CA ARG A 290 10.91 -0.18 7.44
C ARG A 290 11.93 0.04 8.54
N THR A 291 11.52 -0.08 9.79
CA THR A 291 12.40 0.07 10.96
C THR A 291 13.51 -0.99 10.97
N LEU A 292 13.15 -2.25 10.73
CA LEU A 292 14.11 -3.36 10.67
C LEU A 292 15.11 -3.17 9.51
N PHE A 293 14.64 -2.75 8.34
CA PHE A 293 15.50 -2.41 7.20
C PHE A 293 16.43 -1.24 7.52
N GLN A 294 15.91 -0.16 8.11
CA GLN A 294 16.74 0.99 8.44
C GLN A 294 17.83 0.65 9.45
N ARG A 295 17.53 -0.26 10.40
CA ARG A 295 18.55 -0.76 11.30
C ARG A 295 19.65 -1.53 10.56
N ALA A 296 19.28 -2.41 9.63
CA ALA A 296 20.27 -3.14 8.83
C ALA A 296 21.14 -2.20 7.98
N PHE A 297 20.55 -1.17 7.38
CA PHE A 297 21.30 -0.19 6.58
C PHE A 297 22.22 0.67 7.44
N SER A 298 21.79 1.08 8.63
CA SER A 298 22.64 1.78 9.60
C SER A 298 23.88 0.95 9.94
N TRP A 299 23.74 -0.35 10.24
CA TRP A 299 24.91 -1.21 10.47
C TRP A 299 25.81 -1.35 9.25
N TRP A 300 25.24 -1.45 8.05
CA TRP A 300 26.02 -1.54 6.83
C TRP A 300 26.80 -0.24 6.54
N GLN A 301 26.19 0.93 6.77
CA GLN A 301 26.83 2.24 6.70
C GLN A 301 27.98 2.37 7.71
N ASP A 302 27.77 1.86 8.92
CA ASP A 302 28.75 1.82 10.01
C ASP A 302 29.85 0.76 9.83
N LYS A 303 29.93 0.15 8.65
CA LYS A 303 30.92 -0.90 8.30
C LYS A 303 30.82 -2.13 9.21
N GLN A 304 29.60 -2.48 9.62
CA GLN A 304 29.26 -3.71 10.34
C GLN A 304 28.44 -4.62 9.41
N PRO A 305 29.05 -5.24 8.39
CA PRO A 305 28.31 -5.98 7.37
C PRO A 305 27.69 -7.29 7.89
N GLU A 306 28.29 -7.93 8.90
CA GLU A 306 27.77 -9.18 9.47
C GLU A 306 26.40 -9.01 10.16
N PRO A 307 26.22 -8.09 11.13
CA PRO A 307 24.90 -7.90 11.74
C PRO A 307 23.86 -7.38 10.75
N ALA A 308 24.27 -6.56 9.77
CA ALA A 308 23.39 -6.12 8.68
C ALA A 308 22.89 -7.31 7.84
N LEU A 309 23.81 -8.18 7.41
CA LEU A 309 23.51 -9.37 6.62
C LEU A 309 22.57 -10.33 7.37
N GLU A 310 22.86 -10.60 8.65
CA GLU A 310 22.05 -11.49 9.47
C GLU A 310 20.62 -10.95 9.69
N LEU A 311 20.47 -9.64 9.89
CA LEU A 311 19.14 -9.04 10.02
C LEU A 311 18.38 -9.07 8.69
N LEU A 312 19.04 -8.74 7.57
CA LEU A 312 18.41 -8.83 6.24
C LEU A 312 17.98 -10.25 5.90
N ARG A 313 18.79 -11.27 6.25
CA ARG A 313 18.41 -12.69 6.11
C ARG A 313 17.17 -13.05 6.91
N LYS A 314 17.08 -12.57 8.16
CA LYS A 314 15.88 -12.79 9.00
C LYS A 314 14.64 -12.13 8.39
N ILE A 315 14.77 -10.90 7.90
CA ILE A 315 13.67 -10.19 7.23
C ILE A 315 13.26 -10.94 5.96
N PHE A 316 14.22 -11.31 5.11
CA PHE A 316 13.97 -12.04 3.86
C PHE A 316 13.28 -13.39 4.08
N LYS A 317 13.69 -14.12 5.12
CA LYS A 317 13.04 -15.38 5.50
C LYS A 317 11.61 -15.19 6.02
N ALA A 318 11.35 -14.10 6.75
CA ALA A 318 10.02 -13.80 7.28
C ALA A 318 9.08 -13.16 6.23
N CYS A 319 9.62 -12.55 5.18
CA CYS A 319 8.86 -11.90 4.09
C CYS A 319 9.28 -12.51 2.73
N PRO A 320 8.83 -13.75 2.42
CA PRO A 320 9.34 -14.52 1.27
C PRO A 320 9.03 -13.88 -0.11
N ASP A 321 7.97 -13.07 -0.19
CA ASP A 321 7.61 -12.33 -1.41
C ASP A 321 8.59 -11.18 -1.71
N ASP A 322 9.41 -10.80 -0.73
CA ASP A 322 10.51 -9.84 -0.84
C ASP A 322 10.17 -8.55 -1.61
N ASN A 323 9.00 -7.97 -1.33
CA ASN A 323 8.55 -6.72 -1.96
C ASN A 323 9.50 -5.54 -1.66
N LEU A 324 10.24 -5.61 -0.55
CA LEU A 324 11.24 -4.63 -0.13
C LEU A 324 12.59 -4.77 -0.84
N GLY A 325 12.86 -5.92 -1.46
CA GLY A 325 14.12 -6.18 -2.14
C GLY A 325 15.29 -6.48 -1.20
N ALA A 326 15.05 -7.09 -0.04
CA ALA A 326 16.08 -7.64 0.86
C ALA A 326 17.16 -8.41 0.10
N ARG A 327 16.74 -9.19 -0.92
CA ARG A 327 17.62 -10.03 -1.73
C ARG A 327 18.78 -9.25 -2.37
N TYR A 328 18.55 -8.01 -2.79
CA TYR A 328 19.56 -7.18 -3.42
C TYR A 328 20.64 -6.75 -2.43
N PHE A 329 20.23 -6.37 -1.23
CA PHE A 329 21.13 -5.92 -0.18
C PHE A 329 21.93 -7.10 0.41
N ILE A 330 21.29 -8.27 0.57
CA ILE A 330 21.97 -9.52 0.94
C ILE A 330 23.06 -9.82 -0.10
N LEU A 331 22.73 -9.83 -1.39
CA LEU A 331 23.70 -10.12 -2.45
C LEU A 331 24.85 -9.11 -2.46
N ALA A 332 24.56 -7.83 -2.20
CA ALA A 332 25.58 -6.79 -2.15
C ALA A 332 26.57 -7.03 -1.01
N LEU A 333 26.06 -7.36 0.18
CA LEU A 333 26.87 -7.72 1.35
C LEU A 333 27.68 -8.99 1.10
N ARG A 334 27.10 -10.03 0.47
CA ARG A 334 27.82 -11.25 0.08
C ARG A 334 28.96 -10.99 -0.90
N GLN A 335 28.85 -9.94 -1.72
CA GLN A 335 29.90 -9.48 -2.62
C GLN A 335 30.86 -8.46 -1.98
N ASN A 336 30.81 -8.26 -0.66
CA ASN A 336 31.59 -7.28 0.09
C ASN A 336 31.44 -5.84 -0.44
N MET A 337 30.27 -5.52 -1.00
CA MET A 337 29.99 -4.17 -1.48
C MET A 337 29.71 -3.26 -0.29
N THR A 338 30.36 -2.09 -0.24
CA THR A 338 30.02 -1.05 0.74
C THR A 338 28.68 -0.40 0.39
N PHE A 339 27.93 0.08 1.38
CA PHE A 339 26.67 0.80 1.17
C PHE A 339 26.79 1.93 0.12
N ALA A 340 27.79 2.81 0.26
CA ALA A 340 28.03 3.90 -0.70
C ALA A 340 28.39 3.43 -2.12
N ALA A 341 28.98 2.24 -2.28
CA ALA A 341 29.22 1.65 -3.60
C ALA A 341 27.93 1.09 -4.19
N PHE A 342 27.06 0.50 -3.37
CA PHE A 342 25.75 0.02 -3.77
C PHE A 342 24.87 1.17 -4.29
N GLU A 343 24.73 2.25 -3.51
CA GLU A 343 23.93 3.43 -3.89
C GLU A 343 24.42 4.07 -5.19
N ARG A 344 25.75 4.18 -5.39
CA ARG A 344 26.30 4.73 -6.63
C ARG A 344 26.11 3.82 -7.84
N LYS A 345 26.11 2.51 -7.63
CA LYS A 345 26.06 1.52 -8.72
C LYS A 345 24.65 1.29 -9.23
N PHE A 346 23.66 1.32 -8.35
CA PHE A 346 22.29 0.92 -8.68
C PHE A 346 21.33 2.11 -8.65
N ASN A 347 20.88 2.53 -9.82
CA ASN A 347 19.97 3.67 -10.02
C ASN A 347 18.57 3.28 -10.51
N SER A 348 18.34 1.98 -10.76
CA SER A 348 17.04 1.48 -11.22
C SER A 348 16.85 0.02 -10.84
N HIS A 349 15.59 -0.36 -10.64
CA HIS A 349 15.21 -1.74 -10.32
C HIS A 349 15.65 -2.73 -11.41
N GLN A 350 15.53 -2.37 -12.69
CA GLN A 350 15.91 -3.24 -13.80
C GLN A 350 17.40 -3.62 -13.78
N VAL A 351 18.28 -2.67 -13.43
CA VAL A 351 19.72 -2.93 -13.31
C VAL A 351 20.02 -3.84 -12.12
N MET A 352 19.34 -3.62 -10.99
CA MET A 352 19.46 -4.50 -9.82
C MET A 352 18.99 -5.92 -10.11
N GLN A 353 17.83 -6.09 -10.76
CA GLN A 353 17.28 -7.40 -11.11
C GLN A 353 18.22 -8.17 -12.03
N LYS A 354 18.71 -7.55 -13.12
CA LYS A 354 19.68 -8.19 -14.03
C LYS A 354 20.98 -8.62 -13.32
N TRP A 355 21.46 -7.79 -12.40
CA TRP A 355 22.65 -8.11 -11.59
C TRP A 355 22.37 -9.27 -10.64
N PHE A 356 21.20 -9.27 -10.00
CA PHE A 356 20.76 -10.33 -9.11
C PHE A 356 20.62 -11.67 -9.84
N ASP A 357 19.90 -11.72 -10.96
CA ASP A 357 19.69 -12.94 -11.74
C ASP A 357 21.01 -13.60 -12.15
N ARG A 358 22.03 -12.78 -12.46
CA ARG A 358 23.36 -13.24 -12.84
C ARG A 358 24.17 -13.78 -11.66
N ASP A 359 24.13 -13.12 -10.51
CA ASP A 359 25.08 -13.37 -9.42
C ASP A 359 24.50 -14.12 -8.23
N ALA A 360 23.19 -14.02 -7.96
CA ALA A 360 22.53 -14.71 -6.86
C ALA A 360 22.67 -16.25 -6.92
N PRO A 361 22.69 -16.92 -8.09
CA PRO A 361 22.95 -18.37 -8.16
C PRO A 361 24.31 -18.80 -7.58
N LYS A 362 25.25 -17.87 -7.38
CA LYS A 362 26.56 -18.13 -6.75
C LYS A 362 26.49 -18.24 -5.22
N PHE A 363 25.36 -17.88 -4.61
CA PHE A 363 25.12 -17.87 -3.16
C PHE A 363 23.86 -18.68 -2.81
N PRO A 364 23.86 -20.01 -3.08
CA PRO A 364 22.68 -20.86 -2.88
C PRO A 364 22.22 -20.93 -1.42
N GLU A 365 23.11 -20.73 -0.45
CA GLU A 365 22.78 -20.68 0.98
C GLU A 365 21.78 -19.56 1.34
N ASP A 366 21.77 -18.49 0.55
CA ASP A 366 20.89 -17.34 0.74
C ASP A 366 19.64 -17.40 -0.15
N PHE A 367 19.79 -17.88 -1.40
CA PHE A 367 18.77 -17.68 -2.44
C PHE A 367 18.11 -18.96 -2.98
N ALA A 368 18.59 -20.16 -2.67
CA ALA A 368 18.01 -21.39 -3.22
C ALA A 368 16.52 -21.54 -2.88
N ALA A 369 16.14 -21.30 -1.61
CA ALA A 369 14.75 -21.37 -1.18
C ALA A 369 13.85 -20.34 -1.89
N TYR A 370 14.40 -19.16 -2.21
CA TYR A 370 13.68 -18.13 -2.95
C TYR A 370 13.45 -18.52 -4.40
N PHE A 371 14.45 -19.09 -5.08
CA PHE A 371 14.27 -19.58 -6.45
C PHE A 371 13.27 -20.74 -6.51
N GLU A 372 13.29 -21.66 -5.55
CA GLU A 372 12.26 -22.70 -5.45
C GLU A 372 10.87 -22.12 -5.18
N HIS A 373 10.78 -21.07 -4.35
CA HIS A 373 9.52 -20.37 -4.11
C HIS A 373 8.97 -19.74 -5.40
N LEU A 374 9.81 -19.09 -6.22
CA LEU A 374 9.37 -18.49 -7.49
C LEU A 374 8.80 -19.52 -8.48
N LYS A 375 9.37 -20.73 -8.53
CA LYS A 375 8.84 -21.83 -9.36
C LYS A 375 7.44 -22.28 -8.96
N THR A 376 6.96 -21.94 -7.76
CA THR A 376 5.57 -22.24 -7.35
C THR A 376 4.53 -21.30 -7.95
N PHE A 377 4.98 -20.26 -8.68
CA PHE A 377 4.13 -19.28 -9.36
C PHE A 377 4.25 -19.34 -10.90
N GLU A 378 5.11 -20.21 -11.44
CA GLU A 378 5.20 -20.57 -12.87
C GLU A 378 4.36 -21.82 -13.15
#